data_AF-A0A1F6M472-F1
#
_entry.id   AF-A0A1F6M472-F1
#
_cell.length_a   1.000
_cell.length_b   1.000
_cell.length_c   1.000
_cell.angle_alpha   90.00
_cell.angle_beta   90.00
_cell.angle_gamma   90.00
#
_symmetry.space_group_name_H-M   'P 1'
#
loop_
_entity.id
_entity.type
_entity.pdbx_description
1 polymer ?
#
loop_
_entity_poly.entity_id
_entity_poly.type
_entity_poly.pdbx_seq_one_letter_code
_entity_poly.pdbx_strand_id
1 'polypeptide(L)'
;MAIFIKLFAQFFIDLFYFPVWWYTLGAKRAFLACAELIGDANSNLAPGLWLKNIFVPMFGQTDWQGRITSFFMRLINVIGRGFGLLIWTSVVWILFLIWLVLPVFIVFEIASSLFLHT
;
A
#
# COMPACT_ATOMS: atom_id res chain seq x y z
N MET A 1 39.65 -21.32 -7.83
CA MET A 1 38.81 -22.52 -7.66
C MET A 1 37.92 -22.45 -6.41
N ALA A 2 38.48 -22.26 -5.20
CA ALA A 2 37.69 -22.25 -3.95
C ALA A 2 36.59 -21.15 -3.85
N ILE A 3 36.80 -19.98 -4.45
CA ILE A 3 35.82 -18.88 -4.45
C ILE A 3 34.55 -19.25 -5.23
N PHE A 4 34.70 -19.93 -6.36
CA PHE A 4 33.58 -20.34 -7.22
C PHE A 4 32.67 -21.35 -6.50
N ILE A 5 33.27 -22.29 -5.77
CA ILE A 5 32.54 -23.29 -4.96
C ILE A 5 31.73 -22.59 -3.86
N LYS A 6 32.31 -21.59 -3.18
CA LYS A 6 31.60 -20.81 -2.17
C LYS A 6 30.43 -20.02 -2.75
N LEU A 7 30.61 -19.38 -3.90
CA LEU A 7 29.54 -18.64 -4.58
C LEU A 7 28.41 -19.58 -5.01
N PHE A 8 28.74 -20.75 -5.56
CA PHE A 8 27.74 -21.74 -5.95
C PHE A 8 26.98 -22.27 -4.74
N ALA A 9 27.66 -22.62 -3.64
CA ALA A 9 27.00 -23.05 -2.42
C ALA A 9 26.08 -21.95 -1.84
N GLN A 10 26.56 -20.70 -1.82
CA GLN A 10 25.76 -19.56 -1.36
C GLN A 10 24.49 -19.37 -2.19
N PHE A 11 24.58 -19.52 -3.52
CA PHE A 11 23.43 -19.43 -4.40
C PHE A 11 22.33 -20.43 -4.04
N PHE A 12 22.66 -21.69 -3.76
CA PHE A 12 21.65 -22.68 -3.35
C PHE A 12 21.06 -22.37 -1.97
N ILE A 13 21.90 -21.93 -1.02
CA ILE A 13 21.42 -21.51 0.30
C ILE A 13 20.43 -20.36 0.16
N ASP A 14 20.77 -19.35 -0.64
CA ASP A 14 19.92 -18.19 -0.88
C ASP A 14 18.62 -18.58 -1.60
N LEU A 15 18.67 -19.54 -2.54
CA LEU A 15 17.50 -20.06 -3.23
C LEU A 15 16.48 -20.69 -2.26
N PHE A 16 16.95 -21.51 -1.30
CA PHE A 16 16.07 -22.11 -0.30
C PHE A 16 15.68 -21.16 0.84
N TYR A 17 16.53 -20.18 1.14
CA TYR A 17 16.24 -19.17 2.15
C TYR A 17 15.23 -18.13 1.66
N PHE A 18 15.20 -17.85 0.36
CA PHE A 18 14.35 -16.81 -0.24
C PHE A 18 12.86 -16.93 0.11
N PRO A 19 12.18 -18.11 0.01
CA PRO A 19 10.78 -18.24 0.41
C PRO A 19 10.57 -17.94 1.90
N VAL A 20 11.47 -18.40 2.77
CA VAL A 20 11.40 -18.15 4.21
C VAL A 20 11.54 -16.67 4.50
N TRP A 21 12.49 -16.01 3.85
CA TRP A 21 12.69 -14.57 3.98
C TRP A 21 11.47 -13.77 3.48
N TRP A 22 10.88 -14.18 2.36
CA TRP A 22 9.72 -13.51 1.75
C TRP A 22 8.55 -13.40 2.72
N TYR A 23 8.20 -14.50 3.40
CA TYR A 23 7.07 -14.54 4.34
C TYR A 23 7.40 -14.00 5.74
N THR A 24 8.67 -13.72 6.03
CA THR A 24 9.09 -13.20 7.34
C THR A 24 9.54 -11.75 7.23
N LEU A 25 10.84 -11.52 7.04
CA LEU A 25 11.44 -10.20 7.04
C LEU A 25 11.00 -9.38 5.82
N GLY A 26 10.84 -10.02 4.66
CA GLY A 26 10.34 -9.41 3.43
C GLY A 26 8.91 -8.89 3.62
N ALA A 27 8.00 -9.74 4.09
CA ALA A 27 6.62 -9.37 4.37
C ALA A 27 6.51 -8.23 5.40
N LYS A 28 7.32 -8.26 6.46
CA LYS A 28 7.38 -7.15 7.43
C LYS A 28 7.81 -5.84 6.77
N ARG A 29 8.84 -5.87 5.93
CA ARG A 29 9.32 -4.67 5.22
C ARG A 29 8.27 -4.15 4.23
N ALA A 30 7.63 -5.05 3.47
CA ALA A 30 6.56 -4.69 2.54
C ALA A 30 5.36 -4.09 3.29
N PHE A 31 4.98 -4.63 4.45
CA PHE A 31 3.92 -4.08 5.28
C PHE A 31 4.25 -2.68 5.80
N LEU A 32 5.48 -2.45 6.27
CA LEU A 32 5.92 -1.12 6.71
C LEU A 32 5.90 -0.11 5.55
N ALA A 33 6.34 -0.51 4.35
CA ALA A 33 6.25 0.33 3.15
C ALA A 33 4.79 0.65 2.78
N CYS A 34 3.86 -0.30 2.94
CA CYS A 34 2.44 -0.05 2.74
C CYS A 34 1.89 0.98 3.74
N ALA A 35 2.30 0.88 5.00
CA ALA A 35 1.91 1.84 6.03
C ALA A 35 2.44 3.26 5.72
N GLU A 36 3.67 3.37 5.22
CA GLU A 36 4.27 4.63 4.78
C GLU A 36 3.50 5.23 3.60
N LEU A 37 3.20 4.43 2.57
CA LEU A 37 2.41 4.87 1.40
C LEU A 37 1.00 5.36 1.76
N ILE A 38 0.35 4.72 2.74
CA ILE A 38 -0.96 5.15 3.24
C ILE A 38 -0.80 6.43 4.09
N GLY A 39 0.24 6.52 4.90
CA GLY A 39 0.58 7.71 5.68
C GLY A 39 0.80 8.94 4.79
N ASP A 40 1.54 8.78 3.70
CA ASP A 40 1.80 9.83 2.71
C ASP A 40 0.53 10.23 1.96
N ALA A 41 -0.33 9.28 1.60
CA ALA A 41 -1.62 9.62 0.99
C ALA A 41 -2.52 10.38 1.97
N ASN A 42 -2.51 10.00 3.25
CA ASN A 42 -3.27 10.69 4.28
C ASN A 42 -2.73 12.09 4.56
N SER A 43 -1.42 12.31 4.51
CA SER A 43 -0.82 13.66 4.69
C SER A 43 -1.12 14.57 3.50
N ASN A 44 -1.13 14.04 2.27
CA ASN A 44 -1.45 14.79 1.06
C ASN A 44 -2.95 15.14 0.93
N LEU A 45 -3.84 14.19 1.26
CA LEU A 45 -5.29 14.40 1.16
C LEU A 45 -5.87 15.08 2.40
N ALA A 46 -5.27 14.82 3.58
CA ALA A 46 -5.57 15.37 4.90
C ALA A 46 -7.07 15.50 5.24
N PRO A 47 -7.94 14.49 4.96
CA PRO A 47 -9.38 14.63 5.13
C PRO A 47 -9.77 14.97 6.59
N GLY A 48 -9.03 14.45 7.58
CA GLY A 48 -9.25 14.77 9.00
C GLY A 48 -8.97 16.23 9.36
N LEU A 49 -8.00 16.88 8.71
CA LEU A 49 -7.69 18.29 8.95
C LEU A 49 -8.82 19.20 8.43
N TRP A 50 -9.41 18.83 7.30
CA TRP A 50 -10.56 19.52 6.72
C TRP A 50 -11.82 19.36 7.56
N LEU A 51 -12.02 18.18 8.16
CA LEU A 51 -13.11 17.93 9.10
C LEU A 51 -12.99 18.81 10.35
N LYS A 52 -11.78 18.95 10.92
CA LYS A 52 -11.54 19.81 12.10
C LYS A 52 -11.83 21.29 11.82
N ASN A 53 -11.63 21.73 10.58
CA ASN A 53 -11.85 23.11 10.16
C ASN A 53 -13.16 23.32 9.39
N ILE A 54 -14.15 22.43 9.53
CA ILE A 54 -15.37 22.47 8.72
C ILE A 54 -16.23 23.72 8.99
N PHE A 55 -16.16 24.27 10.20
CA PHE A 55 -16.92 25.45 10.62
C PHE A 55 -16.18 26.78 10.41
N VAL A 56 -14.95 26.75 9.86
CA VAL A 56 -14.19 27.97 9.58
C VAL A 56 -14.69 28.59 8.26
N PRO A 57 -15.19 29.83 8.26
CA PRO A 57 -15.72 30.47 7.04
C PRO A 57 -14.61 30.65 6.02
N MET A 58 -14.93 30.40 4.73
CA MET A 58 -13.94 30.36 3.65
C MET A 58 -13.66 31.74 3.03
N PHE A 59 -14.63 32.66 3.10
CA PHE A 59 -14.57 33.99 2.46
C PHE A 59 -14.51 35.16 3.44
N GLY A 60 -14.27 34.92 4.73
CA GLY A 60 -14.21 35.99 5.75
C GLY A 60 -15.53 36.74 6.02
N GLN A 61 -16.56 36.59 5.18
CA GLN A 61 -17.92 37.07 5.42
C GLN A 61 -18.60 36.24 6.51
N THR A 62 -19.15 36.93 7.50
CA THR A 62 -19.87 36.35 8.64
C THR A 62 -21.35 36.14 8.37
N ASP A 63 -21.81 36.37 7.14
CA ASP A 63 -23.20 36.16 6.76
C ASP A 63 -23.60 34.69 6.92
N TRP A 64 -24.80 34.47 7.46
CA TRP A 64 -25.34 33.14 7.72
C TRP A 64 -25.40 32.28 6.45
N GLN A 65 -25.76 32.88 5.32
CA GLN A 65 -25.76 32.22 4.01
C GLN A 65 -24.34 31.79 3.58
N GLY A 66 -23.33 32.64 3.80
CA GLY A 66 -21.94 32.34 3.45
C GLY A 66 -21.32 31.22 4.31
N ARG A 67 -21.73 31.12 5.59
CA ARG A 67 -21.30 30.02 6.48
C ARG A 67 -21.87 28.67 6.07
N ILE A 68 -23.15 28.61 5.71
CA ILE A 68 -23.79 27.37 5.23
C ILE A 68 -23.12 26.88 3.95
N THR A 69 -22.91 27.77 2.97
CA THR A 69 -22.24 27.39 1.72
C THR A 69 -20.80 26.92 1.95
N SER A 70 -20.06 27.60 2.84
CA SER A 70 -18.69 27.18 3.22
C SER A 70 -18.66 25.78 3.85
N PHE A 71 -19.64 25.47 4.72
CA PHE A 71 -19.77 24.15 5.34
C PHE A 71 -20.01 23.06 4.28
N PHE A 72 -20.96 23.25 3.37
CA PHE A 72 -21.25 22.27 2.32
C PHE A 72 -20.05 22.03 1.40
N MET A 73 -19.34 23.08 0.99
CA MET A 73 -18.15 22.93 0.13
C MET A 73 -17.02 22.18 0.84
N ARG A 74 -16.80 22.44 2.12
CA ARG A 74 -15.81 21.69 2.92
C ARG A 74 -16.26 20.24 3.15
N LEU A 75 -17.55 20.01 3.38
CA LEU A 75 -18.12 18.66 3.54
C LEU A 75 -17.91 17.81 2.28
N ILE A 76 -18.23 18.35 1.10
CA ILE A 76 -18.00 17.67 -0.18
C ILE A 76 -16.51 17.37 -0.39
N ASN A 77 -15.63 18.33 -0.08
CA ASN A 77 -14.18 18.12 -0.17
C ASN A 77 -13.67 17.03 0.77
N VAL A 78 -14.18 16.97 2.02
CA VAL A 78 -13.84 15.91 2.98
C VAL A 78 -14.29 14.55 2.46
N ILE A 79 -15.53 14.45 1.95
CA ILE A 79 -16.07 13.21 1.40
C ILE A 79 -15.24 12.77 0.19
N GLY A 80 -15.00 13.66 -0.78
CA GLY A 80 -14.23 13.35 -1.98
C GLY A 80 -12.80 12.92 -1.68
N ARG A 81 -12.09 13.67 -0.82
CA ARG A 81 -10.73 13.31 -0.38
C ARG A 81 -10.70 12.04 0.46
N GLY A 82 -11.74 11.80 1.27
CA GLY A 82 -11.92 10.57 2.04
C GLY A 82 -12.09 9.34 1.13
N PHE A 83 -12.92 9.45 0.09
CA PHE A 83 -13.04 8.40 -0.93
C PHE A 83 -11.73 8.17 -1.67
N GLY A 84 -11.01 9.23 -2.04
CA GLY A 84 -9.68 9.11 -2.66
C GLY A 84 -8.69 8.34 -1.78
N LEU A 85 -8.64 8.65 -0.48
CA LEU A 85 -7.78 7.94 0.47
C LEU A 85 -8.19 6.48 0.64
N LEU A 86 -9.49 6.19 0.66
CA LEU A 86 -10.02 4.82 0.75
C LEU A 86 -9.64 4.01 -0.49
N ILE A 87 -9.80 4.56 -1.69
CA ILE A 87 -9.40 3.91 -2.94
C ILE A 87 -7.90 3.63 -2.93
N TRP A 88 -7.07 4.61 -2.57
CA TRP A 88 -5.62 4.43 -2.52
C TRP A 88 -5.21 3.34 -1.51
N THR A 89 -5.81 3.35 -0.33
CA THR A 89 -5.59 2.34 0.70
C THR A 89 -5.95 0.95 0.16
N SER A 90 -7.08 0.80 -0.52
CA SER A 90 -7.49 -0.46 -1.16
C SER A 90 -6.48 -0.93 -2.21
N VAL A 91 -5.98 -0.03 -3.06
CA VAL A 91 -4.96 -0.35 -4.08
C VAL A 91 -3.68 -0.87 -3.43
N VAL A 92 -3.17 -0.17 -2.40
CA VAL A 92 -1.97 -0.58 -1.67
C VAL A 92 -2.13 -1.98 -1.06
N TRP A 93 -3.29 -2.25 -0.46
CA TRP A 93 -3.58 -3.58 0.12
C TRP A 93 -3.69 -4.67 -0.95
N ILE A 94 -4.33 -4.41 -2.08
CA ILE A 94 -4.42 -5.37 -3.19
C ILE A 94 -3.02 -5.71 -3.71
N LEU A 95 -2.16 -4.70 -3.92
CA LEU A 95 -0.79 -4.91 -4.36
C LEU A 95 0.03 -5.73 -3.35
N PHE A 96 -0.14 -5.47 -2.05
CA PHE A 96 0.51 -6.25 -1.00
C PHE A 96 0.08 -7.73 -1.03
N LEU A 97 -1.22 -8.01 -1.19
CA LEU A 97 -1.73 -9.37 -1.29
C LEU A 97 -1.22 -10.09 -2.55
N ILE A 98 -1.21 -9.42 -3.70
CA ILE A 98 -0.62 -9.96 -4.94
C ILE A 98 0.85 -10.31 -4.71
N TRP A 99 1.61 -9.40 -4.08
CA TRP A 99 3.02 -9.63 -3.76
C TRP A 99 3.23 -10.83 -2.82
N LEU A 100 2.32 -11.07 -1.88
CA LEU A 100 2.42 -12.20 -0.95
C LEU A 100 2.12 -13.55 -1.63
N VAL A 101 1.20 -13.57 -2.59
CA VAL A 101 0.79 -14.77 -3.34
C VAL A 101 1.78 -15.13 -4.45
N LEU A 102 2.50 -14.14 -4.99
CA LEU A 102 3.43 -14.28 -6.11
C LEU A 102 4.40 -15.48 -6.02
N PRO A 103 5.11 -15.71 -4.90
CA PRO A 103 6.03 -16.84 -4.78
C PRO A 103 5.32 -18.19 -4.85
N VAL A 104 4.14 -18.33 -4.22
CA VAL A 104 3.34 -19.56 -4.27
C VAL A 104 2.88 -19.82 -5.70
N PHE A 105 2.40 -18.79 -6.38
CA PHE A 105 1.95 -18.87 -7.76
C PHE A 105 3.07 -19.32 -8.69
N ILE A 106 4.28 -18.76 -8.55
CA ILE A 106 5.44 -19.15 -9.35
C ILE A 106 5.82 -20.62 -9.10
N VAL A 107 5.85 -21.07 -7.84
CA VAL A 107 6.15 -22.47 -7.51
C VAL A 107 5.10 -23.41 -8.09
N PHE A 108 3.83 -23.02 -8.04
CA PHE A 108 2.73 -23.79 -8.62
C PHE A 108 2.85 -23.94 -10.13
N GLU A 109 3.12 -22.86 -10.86
CA GLU A 109 3.30 -22.88 -12.32
C GLU A 109 4.54 -23.69 -12.75
N ILE A 110 5.64 -23.61 -11.99
CA ILE A 110 6.81 -24.43 -12.24
C ILE A 110 6.47 -25.91 -12.03
N ALA A 111 5.79 -26.26 -10.93
CA ALA A 111 5.39 -27.63 -10.67
C ALA A 111 4.45 -28.17 -11.76
N SER A 112 3.41 -27.43 -12.12
CA SER A 112 2.42 -27.85 -13.11
C SER A 112 3.05 -28.06 -14.50
N SER A 113 3.95 -27.18 -14.92
CA SER A 113 4.66 -27.31 -16.21
C SER A 113 5.54 -28.56 -16.27
N LEU A 114 6.16 -28.95 -15.15
CA LEU A 114 6.95 -30.18 -15.04
C LEU A 114 6.09 -31.45 -15.14
N PHE A 115 4.90 -31.47 -14.54
CA PHE A 115 4.00 -32.63 -14.61
C PHE A 115 3.29 -32.80 -15.96
N LEU A 116 3.05 -31.70 -16.69
CA LEU A 116 2.38 -31.74 -18.00
C LEU A 116 3.30 -32.19 -19.15
N HIS A 117 4.63 -32.16 -18.94
CA HIS A 117 5.64 -32.52 -19.94
C HIS A 117 6.29 -33.91 -19.71
N THR A 118 5.83 -34.68 -18.72
CA THR A 118 6.17 -36.10 -18.49
C THR A 118 4.99 -36.99 -18.82
#